data_AF-A0AAV8WN22-F1
#
_entry.id   AF-A0AAV8WN22-F1
#
_cell.length_a   1.000
_cell.length_b   1.000
_cell.length_c   1.000
_cell.angle_alpha   90.00
_cell.angle_beta   90.00
_cell.angle_gamma   90.00
#
_symmetry.space_group_name_H-M   'P 1'
#
loop_
_entity.id
_entity.type
_entity.pdbx_description
1 polymer ?
#
loop_
_entity_poly.entity_id
_entity_poly.type
_entity_poly.pdbx_seq_one_letter_code
_entity_poly.pdbx_strand_id
1 'polypeptide(L)'
;MITPTTAAEWLNISRDFETTWNVSNVIGALDGKHIVFRAPRAEGSTYFNYKSTHSIVLLALVDANYNFIYVDVGVNGRVSDGGVYRQSSLAKALAQNSLNIPEDKCLPQRQMLVLKVITEIKSSKKK
;
A
#
# COMPACT_ATOMS: atom_id res chain seq x y z
N MET A 1 3.99 8.59 11.84
CA MET A 1 4.15 7.77 10.63
C MET A 1 5.10 8.53 9.73
N ILE A 2 6.24 7.93 9.38
CA ILE A 2 7.25 8.60 8.55
C ILE A 2 7.42 7.71 7.32
N THR A 3 6.95 8.20 6.18
CA THR A 3 7.24 7.57 4.90
C THR A 3 8.73 7.70 4.63
N PRO A 4 9.43 6.61 4.26
CA PRO A 4 10.86 6.67 3.97
C PRO A 4 11.15 7.74 2.92
N THR A 5 12.20 8.52 3.16
CA THR A 5 12.59 9.65 2.30
C THR A 5 13.94 9.41 1.65
N THR A 6 14.67 8.37 2.07
CA THR A 6 16.02 8.06 1.56
C THR A 6 16.09 6.65 1.00
N ALA A 7 16.98 6.46 0.03
CA ALA A 7 17.29 5.14 -0.52
C ALA A 7 17.73 4.13 0.55
N ALA A 8 18.47 4.57 1.56
CA ALA A 8 18.95 3.71 2.64
C ALA A 8 17.80 3.13 3.48
N GLU A 9 16.79 3.95 3.80
CA GLU A 9 15.61 3.50 4.55
C GLU A 9 14.81 2.45 3.76
N TRP A 10 14.58 2.68 2.45
CA TRP A 10 13.93 1.70 1.59
C TRP A 10 14.71 0.38 1.49
N LEU A 11 16.04 0.45 1.41
CA LEU A 11 16.89 -0.74 1.40
C LEU A 11 16.84 -1.52 2.72
N ASN A 12 16.69 -0.83 3.85
CA ASN A 12 16.51 -1.49 5.15
C ASN A 12 15.19 -2.27 5.16
N ILE A 13 14.09 -1.64 4.72
CA ILE A 13 12.79 -2.34 4.60
C ILE A 13 12.90 -3.56 3.69
N SER A 14 13.58 -3.42 2.55
CA SER A 14 13.80 -4.56 1.64
C SER A 14 14.62 -5.68 2.24
N ARG A 15 15.61 -5.36 3.08
CA ARG A 15 16.39 -6.37 3.82
C ARG A 15 15.51 -7.06 4.86
N ASP A 16 14.63 -6.33 5.52
CA ASP A 16 13.74 -6.90 6.53
C ASP A 16 12.71 -7.84 5.89
N PHE A 17 12.20 -7.52 4.70
CA PHE A 17 11.35 -8.43 3.92
C PHE A 17 12.09 -9.69 3.49
N GLU A 18 13.33 -9.56 3.03
CA GLU A 18 14.15 -10.70 2.63
C GLU A 18 14.47 -11.62 3.81
N THR A 19 14.84 -11.04 4.96
CA THR A 19 15.22 -11.82 6.15
C THR A 19 14.01 -12.46 6.86
N THR A 20 12.88 -11.76 6.93
CA THR A 20 11.70 -12.21 7.68
C THR A 20 10.78 -13.10 6.85
N TRP A 21 10.57 -12.73 5.57
CA TRP A 21 9.57 -13.35 4.71
C TRP A 21 10.17 -14.09 3.51
N ASN A 22 11.50 -14.05 3.34
CA ASN A 22 12.19 -14.61 2.18
C ASN A 22 11.70 -14.01 0.84
N VAL A 23 11.36 -12.71 0.86
CA VAL A 23 10.93 -11.98 -0.33
C VAL A 23 11.90 -10.84 -0.61
N SER A 24 12.79 -11.03 -1.59
CA SER A 24 13.77 -10.03 -2.01
C SER A 24 13.15 -8.88 -2.80
N ASN A 25 13.80 -7.71 -2.78
CA ASN A 25 13.43 -6.52 -3.55
C ASN A 25 12.02 -5.96 -3.28
N VAL A 26 11.40 -6.25 -2.12
CA VAL A 26 10.12 -5.65 -1.71
C VAL A 26 10.36 -4.49 -0.76
N ILE A 27 9.79 -3.32 -1.06
CA ILE A 27 9.98 -2.11 -0.23
C ILE A 27 8.74 -1.72 0.58
N GLY A 28 7.70 -2.54 0.50
CA GLY A 28 6.46 -2.34 1.23
C GLY A 28 5.35 -3.23 0.69
N ALA A 29 4.35 -3.45 1.53
CA ALA A 29 3.13 -4.16 1.18
C ALA A 29 1.93 -3.21 1.29
N LEU A 30 1.14 -3.09 0.23
CA LEU A 30 0.03 -2.15 0.14
C LEU A 30 -1.30 -2.90 0.18
N ASP A 31 -2.22 -2.48 1.04
CA ASP A 31 -3.56 -3.05 1.08
C ASP A 31 -4.62 -2.00 1.41
N GLY A 32 -5.84 -2.24 0.93
CA GLY A 32 -7.03 -1.43 1.17
C GLY A 32 -7.95 -2.07 2.20
N LYS A 33 -8.43 -1.28 3.16
CA LYS A 33 -9.39 -1.71 4.18
C LYS A 33 -10.58 -0.79 4.25
N HIS A 34 -11.79 -1.37 4.13
CA HIS A 34 -13.02 -0.64 4.42
C HIS A 34 -13.21 -0.45 5.92
N ILE A 35 -13.30 0.80 6.35
CA ILE A 35 -13.71 1.21 7.69
C ILE A 35 -15.21 1.48 7.63
N VAL A 36 -16.00 0.63 8.28
CA VAL A 36 -17.45 0.81 8.37
C VAL A 36 -17.75 1.95 9.33
N PHE A 37 -18.64 2.86 8.92
CA PHE A 37 -19.06 3.98 9.76
C PHE A 37 -20.51 4.34 9.50
N ARG A 38 -21.08 5.18 10.37
CA ARG A 38 -22.41 5.72 10.17
C ARG A 38 -22.32 6.97 9.29
N ALA A 39 -22.65 6.83 8.02
CA ALA A 39 -22.70 7.96 7.09
C ALA A 39 -23.74 9.01 7.52
N PRO A 40 -23.50 10.30 7.23
CA PRO A 40 -24.52 11.35 7.35
C PRO A 40 -25.76 11.00 6.52
N ARG A 41 -26.96 11.34 7.04
CA ARG A 41 -28.24 10.99 6.38
C ARG A 41 -28.35 11.50 4.94
N ALA A 42 -27.75 12.66 4.64
CA ALA A 42 -27.78 13.28 3.31
C ALA A 42 -26.84 12.61 2.29
N GLU A 43 -25.85 11.83 2.74
CA GLU A 43 -24.76 11.31 1.90
C GLU A 43 -24.67 9.77 1.91
N GLY A 44 -25.73 9.09 2.36
CA GLY A 44 -25.75 7.63 2.52
C GLY A 44 -25.33 6.88 1.25
N SER A 45 -25.84 7.29 0.09
CA SER A 45 -25.47 6.64 -1.18
C SER A 45 -23.96 6.73 -1.45
N THR A 46 -23.33 7.89 -1.22
CA THR A 46 -21.89 8.10 -1.47
C THR A 46 -21.00 7.07 -0.78
N TYR A 47 -21.33 6.68 0.44
CA TYR A 47 -20.51 5.76 1.23
C TYR A 47 -20.95 4.29 1.13
N PHE A 48 -22.10 4.03 0.48
CA PHE A 48 -22.68 2.70 0.39
C PHE A 48 -21.91 1.81 -0.60
N ASN A 49 -21.20 0.82 -0.07
CA ASN A 49 -20.35 -0.11 -0.82
C ASN A 49 -21.12 -1.34 -1.32
N TYR A 50 -20.44 -2.18 -2.12
CA TYR A 50 -21.02 -3.40 -2.69
C TYR A 50 -21.40 -4.47 -1.63
N LYS A 51 -20.92 -4.33 -0.39
CA LYS A 51 -21.27 -5.21 0.74
C LYS A 51 -22.47 -4.70 1.52
N SER A 52 -23.24 -3.78 0.95
CA SER A 52 -24.42 -3.18 1.58
C SER A 52 -24.13 -2.47 2.90
N THR A 53 -22.95 -1.89 3.05
CA THR A 53 -22.54 -1.11 4.25
C THR A 53 -22.00 0.25 3.85
N HIS A 54 -22.04 1.21 4.77
CA HIS A 54 -21.39 2.51 4.58
C HIS A 54 -19.93 2.43 5.05
N SER A 55 -18.99 2.81 4.19
CA SER A 55 -17.57 2.76 4.54
C SER A 55 -16.76 3.87 3.89
N ILE A 56 -15.63 4.17 4.50
CA ILE A 56 -14.50 4.85 3.86
C ILE A 56 -13.37 3.82 3.65
N VAL A 57 -12.50 4.08 2.68
CA VAL A 57 -11.32 3.26 2.42
C VAL A 57 -10.13 3.85 3.19
N LEU A 58 -9.40 2.97 3.85
CA LEU A 58 -8.03 3.17 4.34
C LEU A 58 -7.11 2.41 3.40
N LEU A 59 -6.18 3.10 2.76
CA LEU A 59 -5.09 2.50 2.00
C LEU A 59 -3.82 2.61 2.83
N ALA A 60 -3.14 1.49 3.08
CA ALA A 60 -1.97 1.46 3.93
C ALA A 60 -0.81 0.71 3.27
N LEU A 61 0.38 1.30 3.33
CA LEU A 61 1.64 0.65 3.02
C LEU A 61 2.33 0.27 4.35
N VAL A 62 2.76 -0.98 4.46
CA VAL A 62 3.45 -1.51 5.65
C VAL A 62 4.82 -2.08 5.33
N ASP A 63 5.72 -2.04 6.31
CA ASP A 63 7.02 -2.72 6.27
C ASP A 63 6.90 -4.22 6.63
N ALA A 64 8.04 -4.92 6.63
CA ALA A 64 8.11 -6.34 6.97
C ALA A 64 7.71 -6.66 8.43
N ASN A 65 7.73 -5.66 9.31
CA ASN A 65 7.40 -5.77 10.74
C ASN A 65 5.96 -5.33 11.03
N TYR A 66 5.13 -5.18 9.99
CA TYR A 66 3.74 -4.70 10.08
C TYR A 66 3.60 -3.24 10.55
N ASN A 67 4.65 -2.44 10.51
CA ASN A 67 4.55 -1.02 10.81
C ASN A 67 4.00 -0.27 9.61
N PHE A 68 3.06 0.64 9.85
CA PHE A 68 2.58 1.56 8.83
C PHE A 68 3.68 2.57 8.45
N ILE A 69 4.03 2.60 7.17
CA ILE A 69 4.97 3.55 6.58
C ILE A 69 4.28 4.58 5.68
N TYR A 70 3.04 4.30 5.24
CA TYR A 70 2.17 5.27 4.58
C TYR A 70 0.71 4.89 4.84
N VAL A 71 -0.15 5.89 5.06
CA VAL A 71 -1.59 5.72 5.20
C VAL A 71 -2.32 6.86 4.51
N ASP A 72 -3.36 6.51 3.77
CA ASP A 72 -4.31 7.42 3.12
C ASP A 72 -5.73 7.01 3.51
N VAL A 73 -6.53 7.94 4.04
CA VAL A 73 -7.86 7.64 4.60
C VAL A 73 -8.87 8.68 4.11
N GLY A 74 -10.07 8.22 3.78
CA GLY A 74 -11.23 9.09 3.59
C GLY A 74 -11.86 9.02 2.21
N VAL A 75 -11.27 8.25 1.28
CA VAL A 75 -11.91 7.94 0.01
C VAL A 75 -13.19 7.14 0.27
N ASN A 76 -14.27 7.43 -0.46
CA ASN A 76 -15.53 6.72 -0.24
C ASN A 76 -15.38 5.21 -0.52
N GLY A 77 -16.15 4.39 0.20
CA GLY A 77 -16.11 2.93 0.12
C GLY A 77 -16.66 2.30 -1.16
N ARG A 78 -17.09 3.08 -2.17
CA ARG A 78 -17.44 2.57 -3.49
C ARG A 78 -16.23 2.46 -4.42
N VAL A 79 -15.17 3.23 -4.15
CA VAL A 79 -13.97 3.23 -4.97
C VAL A 79 -13.18 1.95 -4.69
N SER A 80 -12.67 1.30 -5.74
CA SER A 80 -11.79 0.13 -5.60
C SER A 80 -10.41 0.52 -5.07
N ASP A 81 -9.67 -0.43 -4.50
CA ASP A 81 -8.33 -0.19 -3.96
C ASP A 81 -7.38 0.41 -5.03
N GLY A 82 -7.47 -0.09 -6.27
CA GLY A 82 -6.72 0.49 -7.39
C GLY A 82 -7.14 1.91 -7.77
N GLY A 83 -8.42 2.26 -7.57
CA GLY A 83 -8.92 3.63 -7.74
C GLY A 83 -8.40 4.57 -6.65
N VAL A 84 -8.39 4.09 -5.40
CA VAL A 84 -7.84 4.83 -4.24
C VAL A 84 -6.34 5.05 -4.44
N TYR A 85 -5.59 4.01 -4.82
CA TYR A 85 -4.15 4.13 -5.09
C TYR A 85 -3.85 5.18 -6.17
N ARG A 86 -4.53 5.16 -7.32
CA ARG A 86 -4.26 6.11 -8.41
C ARG A 86 -4.43 7.59 -8.01
N GLN A 87 -5.29 7.87 -7.03
CA GLN A 87 -5.53 9.23 -6.55
C GLN A 87 -4.67 9.60 -5.33
N SER A 88 -4.07 8.60 -4.69
CA SER A 88 -3.26 8.75 -3.48
C SER A 88 -2.02 9.62 -3.68
N SER A 89 -1.56 10.24 -2.60
CA SER A 89 -0.30 11.00 -2.61
C SER A 89 0.91 10.08 -2.86
N LEU A 90 0.85 8.81 -2.47
CA LEU A 90 1.86 7.80 -2.76
C LEU A 90 2.06 7.60 -4.27
N ALA A 91 0.98 7.40 -5.03
CA ALA A 91 1.08 7.21 -6.48
C ALA A 91 1.64 8.46 -7.19
N LYS A 92 1.27 9.65 -6.74
CA LYS A 92 1.84 10.92 -7.26
C LYS A 92 3.32 11.02 -6.96
N ALA A 93 3.73 10.70 -5.73
CA ALA A 93 5.12 10.77 -5.30
C ALA A 93 6.01 9.77 -6.06
N LEU A 94 5.48 8.56 -6.34
CA LEU A 94 6.10 7.56 -7.20
C LEU A 94 6.27 8.06 -8.64
N ALA A 95 5.21 8.61 -9.25
CA ALA A 95 5.25 9.14 -10.61
C ALA A 95 6.22 10.32 -10.78
N GLN A 96 6.42 11.10 -9.71
CA GLN A 96 7.35 12.23 -9.67
C GLN A 96 8.77 11.83 -9.24
N ASN A 97 9.02 10.55 -8.97
CA ASN A 97 10.30 10.03 -8.45
C ASN A 97 10.80 10.78 -7.20
N SER A 98 9.88 11.22 -6.34
CA SER A 98 10.17 12.07 -5.16
C SER A 98 10.44 11.28 -3.87
N LEU A 99 10.29 9.96 -3.92
CA LEU A 99 10.47 9.07 -2.76
C LEU A 99 11.90 8.53 -2.61
N ASN A 100 12.82 8.88 -3.51
CA ASN A 100 14.21 8.36 -3.52
C ASN A 100 14.25 6.82 -3.46
N ILE A 101 13.40 6.15 -4.25
CA ILE A 101 13.42 4.70 -4.35
C ILE A 101 14.76 4.28 -4.97
N PRO A 102 15.49 3.32 -4.37
CA PRO A 102 16.79 2.96 -4.88
C PRO A 102 16.66 2.21 -6.20
N GLU A 103 17.71 2.24 -7.02
CA GLU A 103 17.75 1.58 -8.33
C GLU A 103 17.45 0.08 -8.28
N ASP A 104 17.02 -0.45 -9.42
CA ASP A 104 16.69 -1.85 -9.61
C ASP A 104 17.88 -2.75 -9.30
N LYS A 105 17.59 -3.91 -8.69
CA LYS A 105 18.61 -4.90 -8.34
C LYS A 105 18.19 -6.25 -8.89
N CYS A 106 19.16 -7.03 -9.39
CA CYS A 106 18.91 -8.42 -9.77
C CYS A 106 18.41 -9.22 -8.56
N LEU A 107 17.49 -10.16 -8.80
CA LEU A 107 17.10 -11.11 -7.77
C LEU A 107 18.29 -12.03 -7.43
N PRO A 108 18.37 -12.54 -6.18
CA PRO A 108 19.29 -13.61 -5.87
C PRO A 108 19.08 -14.76 -6.86
N GLN A 109 20.17 -15.22 -7.48
CA GLN A 109 20.19 -16.36 -8.43
C GLN A 109 19.61 -16.10 -9.83
N ARG A 110 19.19 -14.87 -10.19
CA ARG A 110 18.77 -14.53 -11.57
C ARG A 110 19.42 -13.25 -12.06
N GLN A 111 19.90 -13.24 -13.31
CA GLN A 111 20.43 -12.04 -13.99
C GLN A 111 19.32 -11.11 -14.51
N MET A 112 18.08 -11.25 -14.03
CA MET A 112 16.96 -10.43 -14.44
C MET A 112 16.79 -9.29 -13.44
N LEU A 113 16.85 -8.05 -13.93
CA LEU A 113 16.46 -6.87 -13.15
C LEU A 113 14.98 -7.00 -12.78
N VAL A 114 14.67 -6.87 -11.50
CA VAL A 114 13.29 -6.86 -11.02
C VAL A 114 13.08 -5.55 -10.27
N LEU A 115 12.08 -4.81 -10.73
CA LEU A 115 11.62 -3.59 -10.10
C LEU A 115 11.30 -3.85 -8.63
N LYS A 116 11.57 -2.89 -7.74
CA LYS A 116 11.13 -3.01 -6.36
C LYS A 116 9.61 -2.99 -6.31
N VAL A 117 9.01 -4.08 -5.85
CA VAL A 117 7.56 -4.30 -5.94
C VAL A 117 6.89 -3.83 -4.66
N ILE A 118 5.82 -3.05 -4.81
CA ILE A 118 4.79 -2.91 -3.78
C ILE A 118 3.83 -4.09 -3.97
N THR A 119 3.79 -5.02 -3.03
CA THR A 119 2.94 -6.20 -3.14
C THR A 119 1.56 -5.92 -2.56
N GLU A 120 0.50 -6.33 -3.26
CA GLU A 120 -0.85 -6.36 -2.71
C GLU A 120 -0.96 -7.57 -1.77
N ILE A 121 -1.14 -7.33 -0.47
CA ILE A 121 -1.48 -8.43 0.44
C ILE A 121 -2.96 -8.71 0.25
N LYS A 122 -3.29 -9.71 -0.56
CA LYS A 122 -4.64 -10.28 -0.53
C LYS A 122 -4.83 -10.98 0.80
N SER A 123 -5.46 -10.30 1.75
CA SER A 123 -5.98 -10.95 2.96
C SER A 123 -6.85 -12.13 2.50
N SER A 124 -6.39 -13.35 2.76
CA SER A 124 -7.18 -14.56 2.55
C SER A 124 -8.45 -14.42 3.37
N LYS A 125 -9.54 -14.07 2.70
CA LYS A 125 -10.87 -14.15 3.31
C LYS A 125 -11.11 -15.64 3.51
N LYS A 126 -10.84 -16.14 4.73
CA LYS A 126 -11.55 -17.32 5.22
C LYS A 126 -13.04 -16.98 5.09
N LYS A 127 -13.66 -17.56 4.06
CA LYS A 127 -15.11 -17.71 4.00
C LYS A 127 -15.53 -18.62 5.14
#